data_AF-A0A8J8JYE5-F1
#
_entry.id   AF-A0A8J8JYE5-F1
#
_cell.length_a   1.000
_cell.length_b   1.000
_cell.length_c   1.000
_cell.angle_alpha   90.00
_cell.angle_beta   90.00
_cell.angle_gamma   90.00
#
_symmetry.space_group_name_H-M   'P 1'
#
loop_
_entity.id
_entity.type
_entity.pdbx_description
1 polymer ?
#
loop_
_entity_poly.entity_id
_entity_poly.type
_entity_poly.pdbx_seq_one_letter_code
_entity_poly.pdbx_strand_id
1 'polypeptide(L)' 'LQRRILEAVRALAKDEKYDLLLTDGVIYNSQKIDVTEQVQKKLSSLSD' A
#
# COMPACT_ATOMS: atom_id res chain seq x y z
N LEU A 1 -9.89 -8.12 8.07
CA LEU A 1 -9.18 -6.84 7.82
C LEU A 1 -7.87 -7.06 7.04
N GLN A 2 -6.92 -7.87 7.52
CA GLN A 2 -5.65 -8.16 6.82
C GLN A 2 -5.78 -8.50 5.32
N ARG A 3 -6.73 -9.38 4.95
CA ARG A 3 -6.97 -9.71 3.54
C ARG A 3 -7.30 -8.49 2.68
N ARG A 4 -8.16 -7.58 3.18
CA ARG A 4 -8.55 -6.36 2.46
C ARG A 4 -7.37 -5.40 2.32
N ILE A 5 -6.52 -5.32 3.34
CA ILE A 5 -5.27 -4.54 3.27
C ILE A 5 -4.37 -5.11 2.17
N LEU A 6 -4.19 -6.44 2.10
CA LEU A 6 -3.37 -7.07 1.07
C LEU A 6 -3.94 -6.83 -0.35
N GLU A 7 -5.26 -6.87 -0.50
CA GLU A 7 -5.93 -6.54 -1.77
C GLU A 7 -5.71 -5.07 -2.16
N ALA A 8 -5.81 -4.13 -1.21
CA ALA A 8 -5.53 -2.72 -1.45
C ALA A 8 -4.06 -2.47 -1.83
N VAL A 9 -3.11 -3.13 -1.15
CA VAL A 9 -1.68 -3.06 -1.47
C VAL A 9 -1.41 -3.58 -2.88
N ARG A 10 -1.99 -4.73 -3.26
CA ARG A 10 -1.83 -5.29 -4.61
C ARG A 10 -2.45 -4.40 -5.69
N ALA A 11 -3.61 -3.83 -5.42
CA ALA A 11 -4.27 -2.92 -6.35
C ALA A 11 -3.43 -1.65 -6.55
N LEU A 12 -2.94 -1.06 -5.46
CA LEU A 12 -2.02 0.09 -5.51
C LEU A 12 -0.75 -0.25 -6.30
N ALA A 13 -0.12 -1.39 -6.01
CA ALA A 13 1.08 -1.83 -6.70
C ALA A 13 0.86 -1.95 -8.22
N LYS A 14 -0.30 -2.45 -8.65
CA LYS A 14 -0.65 -2.58 -10.05
C LYS A 14 -0.90 -1.21 -10.72
N ASP A 15 -1.61 -0.31 -10.05
CA ASP A 15 -1.96 1.00 -10.59
C ASP A 15 -0.71 1.88 -10.77
N GLU A 16 0.15 1.90 -9.76
CA GLU A 16 1.38 2.71 -9.71
C GLU A 16 2.60 1.98 -10.29
N LYS A 17 2.42 0.73 -10.75
CA LYS A 17 3.46 -0.10 -11.36
C LYS A 17 4.67 -0.35 -10.45
N TYR A 18 4.40 -0.64 -9.19
CA TYR A 18 5.41 -1.10 -8.25
C TYR A 18 5.58 -2.62 -8.33
N ASP A 19 6.83 -3.07 -8.42
CA ASP A 19 7.16 -4.49 -8.36
C ASP A 19 7.33 -4.99 -6.91
N LEU A 20 7.64 -4.09 -5.96
CA LEU A 20 7.90 -4.44 -4.57
C LEU A 20 7.45 -3.33 -3.60
N LEU A 21 6.72 -3.73 -2.56
CA LEU A 21 6.44 -2.91 -1.37
C LEU A 21 6.98 -3.62 -0.13
N LEU A 22 7.61 -2.86 0.76
CA LEU A 22 8.19 -3.36 1.99
C LEU A 22 7.46 -2.73 3.19
N THR A 23 7.01 -3.57 4.11
CA THR A 23 6.33 -3.17 5.35
C THR A 23 7.18 -3.50 6.57
N ASP A 24 7.77 -4.70 6.59
CA ASP A 24 8.54 -5.22 7.71
C ASP A 24 10.05 -5.13 7.42
N GLY A 25 10.85 -4.86 8.45
CA GLY A 25 12.30 -4.74 8.34
C GLY A 25 12.80 -3.39 7.80
N VAL A 26 11.91 -2.42 7.59
CA VAL A 26 12.27 -1.05 7.21
C VAL A 26 12.63 -0.26 8.48
N ILE A 27 13.91 0.07 8.67
CA ILE A 27 14.38 0.85 9.82
C ILE A 27 14.12 2.35 9.62
N TYR A 28 14.16 2.80 8.37
CA TYR A 28 13.93 4.19 7.98
C TYR A 28 13.40 4.24 6.55
N ASN A 29 12.40 5.09 6.32
CA ASN A 29 11.94 5.46 4.99
C ASN A 29 11.95 6.99 4.85
N SER A 30 12.05 7.48 3.61
CA SER A 30 11.77 8.89 3.34
C SER A 30 10.28 9.05 3.05
N GLN A 31 9.71 10.21 3.37
CA GLN A 31 8.29 10.49 3.07
C GLN A 31 7.95 10.34 1.58
N LYS A 32 8.92 10.58 0.68
CA LYS A 32 8.73 10.45 -0.77
C LYS A 32 8.43 9.01 -1.21
N ILE A 33 8.87 8.01 -0.46
CA ILE A 33 8.66 6.59 -0.78
C ILE A 33 7.61 5.93 0.13
N ASP A 34 7.08 6.67 1.11
CA ASP A 34 6.01 6.17 1.98
C ASP A 34 4.68 6.24 1.24
N VAL A 35 4.06 5.07 1.07
CA VAL A 35 2.77 4.93 0.36
C VAL A 35 1.62 4.59 1.30
N THR A 36 1.82 4.69 2.62
CA THR A 36 0.84 4.29 3.63
C THR A 36 -0.51 4.98 3.44
N GLU A 37 -0.51 6.30 3.19
CA GLU A 37 -1.74 7.06 2.92
C GLU A 37 -2.44 6.59 1.64
N GLN A 38 -1.68 6.21 0.61
CA GLN A 38 -2.22 5.75 -0.66
C GLN A 38 -2.91 4.40 -0.47
N VAL A 39 -2.32 3.49 0.31
CA VAL A 39 -2.93 2.21 0.68
C VAL A 39 -4.22 2.44 1.48
N GLN A 40 -4.24 3.38 2.43
CA GLN A 40 -5.45 3.72 3.19
C GLN A 40 -6.58 4.22 2.28
N LYS A 41 -6.26 5.17 1.38
CA LYS A 41 -7.22 5.66 0.38
C LYS A 41 -7.76 4.54 -0.51
N LYS A 42 -6.87 3.66 -0.99
CA LYS A 42 -7.25 2.52 -1.82
C LYS A 42 -8.14 1.53 -1.06
N LEU A 43 -7.80 1.24 0.20
CA LEU A 43 -8.59 0.38 1.07
C LEU A 43 -10.01 0.92 1.26
N SER A 44 -10.15 2.23 1.54
CA SER A 44 -11.46 2.88 1.63
C SER A 44 -12.27 2.75 0.34
N SER A 45 -11.65 2.99 -0.83
CA SER A 45 -12.35 2.89 -2.13
C SER A 45 -12.81 1.47 -2.53
N LEU A 46 -12.27 0.42 -1.91
CA LEU A 46 -12.66 -0.98 -2.14
C LEU A 46 -13.75 -1.45 -1.16
N SER A 47 -14.17 -0.57 -0.25
CA SER A 47 -15.11 -0.88 0.83
C SER A 47 -16.53 -0.37 0.58
N ASP A 48 -16.69 0.43 -0.46
CA ASP A 48 -17.96 0.89 -1.04
C ASP A 48 -18.39 -0.06 -2.17
#